data_AF-A0A1V9XFK8-F1
#
_entry.id   AF-A0A1V9XFK8-F1
#
_cell.length_a   1.000
_cell.length_b   1.000
_cell.length_c   1.000
_cell.angle_alpha   90.00
_cell.angle_beta   90.00
_cell.angle_gamma   90.00
#
_symmetry.space_group_name_H-M   'P 1'
#
loop_
_entity.id
_entity.type
_entity.pdbx_description
1 polymer ?
#
loop_
_entity_poly.entity_id
_entity_poly.type
_entity_poly.pdbx_seq_one_letter_code
_entity_poly.pdbx_strand_id
1 'polypeptide(L)'
;ISYVNKDYLHNRRIDPKPSWFRTQFDSLKKVQPSTEPNYRHYMAVEKVVAELVRDLTDSLFLPFNLLEYAVTLQSYADTAQQHFTTVHRDADPKIFEPLQHAVGNFALRAAEFHHRQDILDLRDPMAIRIVNDQLLLLERAFLRSCPNQCFSLEPADKARDQHVIATPGKSYPQLNNIFPSVLDLIASWLTDPLEYDEEIEARMTLLIHDLTEIITTATASLQVVESF
;
A
#
# COMPACT_ATOMS: atom_id res chain seq x y z
N ILE A 1 -2.21 3.32 4.32
CA ILE A 1 -2.58 1.91 4.60
C ILE A 1 -3.58 1.90 5.74
N SER A 2 -4.86 1.95 5.38
CA SER A 2 -6.00 1.98 6.32
C SER A 2 -6.48 0.57 6.75
N TYR A 3 -5.77 -0.47 6.33
CA TYR A 3 -6.14 -1.86 6.54
C TYR A 3 -5.09 -2.61 7.35
N VAL A 4 -5.54 -3.45 8.29
CA VAL A 4 -4.68 -4.32 9.09
C VAL A 4 -5.19 -5.75 8.99
N ASN A 5 -4.35 -6.67 8.52
CA ASN A 5 -4.61 -8.11 8.61
C ASN A 5 -4.32 -8.60 10.04
N LYS A 6 -5.22 -9.42 10.59
CA LYS A 6 -5.28 -9.80 12.01
C LYS A 6 -5.07 -11.31 12.15
N ASP A 7 -3.93 -11.80 11.68
CA ASP A 7 -3.55 -13.20 11.81
C ASP A 7 -2.48 -13.35 12.90
N TYR A 8 -2.72 -14.25 13.86
CA TYR A 8 -1.67 -14.66 14.80
C TYR A 8 -0.79 -15.73 14.13
N LEU A 9 0.48 -15.40 13.90
CA LEU A 9 1.48 -16.32 13.36
C LEU A 9 2.36 -16.83 14.50
N HIS A 10 2.46 -18.15 14.62
CA HIS A 10 3.29 -18.82 15.65
C HIS A 10 4.79 -18.57 15.44
N ASN A 11 5.22 -18.26 14.21
CA ASN A 11 6.58 -17.90 13.84
C ASN A 11 6.61 -16.72 12.85
N ARG A 12 7.77 -16.06 12.69
CA ARG A 12 7.97 -15.00 11.66
C ARG A 12 7.89 -15.50 10.21
N ARG A 13 7.82 -16.82 10.01
CA ARG A 13 7.50 -17.41 8.71
C ARG A 13 5.99 -17.47 8.60
N ILE A 14 5.45 -17.18 7.41
CA ILE A 14 4.06 -17.50 7.08
C ILE A 14 3.97 -19.02 7.17
N ASP A 15 3.61 -19.55 8.34
CA ASP A 15 3.31 -20.96 8.45
C ASP A 15 2.11 -21.20 7.54
N PRO A 16 2.22 -22.13 6.57
CA PRO A 16 1.10 -22.46 5.73
C PRO A 16 -0.07 -22.82 6.65
N LYS A 17 -1.27 -22.34 6.29
CA LYS A 17 -2.47 -22.64 7.05
C LYS A 17 -2.50 -24.14 7.37
N PRO A 18 -2.92 -24.53 8.59
CA PRO A 18 -2.88 -25.92 8.98
C PRO A 18 -3.50 -26.82 7.92
N SER A 19 -2.98 -28.04 7.74
CA SER A 19 -3.45 -28.96 6.68
C SER A 19 -4.95 -29.29 6.73
N TRP A 20 -5.60 -28.97 7.84
CA TRP A 20 -7.03 -29.12 8.05
C TRP A 20 -7.87 -27.86 7.78
N PHE A 21 -7.27 -26.72 7.45
CA PHE A 21 -7.97 -25.47 7.11
C PHE A 21 -8.89 -25.66 5.89
N ARG A 22 -10.12 -25.14 5.95
CA ARG A 22 -11.17 -25.33 4.91
C ARG A 22 -11.51 -26.81 4.62
N THR A 23 -11.25 -27.71 5.55
CA THR A 23 -11.74 -29.10 5.50
C THR A 23 -12.82 -29.31 6.55
N GLN A 24 -13.55 -30.42 6.48
CA GLN A 24 -14.48 -30.82 7.55
C GLN A 24 -13.83 -30.97 8.93
N PHE A 25 -12.49 -31.05 8.98
CA PHE A 25 -11.73 -31.19 10.22
C PHE A 25 -11.33 -29.84 10.84
N ASP A 26 -11.64 -28.71 10.19
CA ASP A 26 -11.53 -27.37 10.76
C ASP A 26 -12.62 -27.18 11.82
N SER A 27 -12.32 -27.63 13.05
CA SER A 27 -13.29 -27.73 14.14
C SER A 27 -12.70 -27.25 15.45
N LEU A 28 -13.56 -26.72 16.33
CA LEU A 28 -13.16 -26.18 17.64
C LEU A 28 -12.36 -27.20 18.47
N LYS A 29 -12.73 -28.48 18.39
CA LYS A 29 -12.06 -29.60 19.07
C LYS A 29 -10.60 -29.77 18.63
N LYS A 30 -10.25 -29.36 17.41
CA LYS A 30 -8.90 -29.46 16.84
C LYS A 30 -8.05 -28.23 17.21
N VAL A 31 -8.67 -27.05 17.32
CA VAL A 31 -8.02 -25.77 17.65
C VAL A 31 -7.66 -25.67 19.14
N GLN A 32 -8.60 -25.98 20.03
CA GLN A 32 -8.44 -25.81 21.49
C GLN A 32 -7.22 -26.54 22.10
N PRO A 33 -6.98 -27.84 21.83
CA PRO A 33 -5.92 -28.57 22.53
C PRO A 33 -4.55 -28.45 21.86
N SER A 34 -4.47 -28.11 20.57
CA SER A 34 -3.21 -28.13 19.81
C SER A 34 -2.56 -26.77 19.64
N THR A 35 -3.36 -25.70 19.53
CA THR A 35 -2.86 -24.38 19.10
C THR A 35 -3.16 -23.28 20.14
N GLU A 36 -4.27 -23.39 20.90
CA GLU A 36 -4.80 -22.28 21.71
C GLU A 36 -5.23 -22.68 23.14
N PRO A 37 -4.30 -23.11 24.01
CA PRO A 37 -4.63 -23.39 25.40
C PRO A 37 -5.13 -22.12 26.11
N ASN A 38 -6.37 -22.14 26.57
CA ASN A 38 -7.08 -21.01 27.21
C ASN A 38 -7.32 -19.78 26.30
N TYR A 39 -7.29 -19.93 24.97
CA TYR A 39 -7.58 -18.85 24.01
C TYR A 39 -6.75 -17.57 24.18
N ARG A 40 -5.54 -17.68 24.74
CA ARG A 40 -4.73 -16.51 25.10
C ARG A 40 -4.38 -15.64 23.89
N HIS A 41 -4.10 -16.24 22.73
CA HIS A 41 -3.75 -15.47 21.55
C HIS A 41 -4.99 -14.84 20.92
N TYR A 42 -6.14 -15.52 20.90
CA TYR A 42 -7.41 -14.89 20.50
C TYR A 42 -7.74 -13.69 21.37
N MET A 43 -7.61 -13.79 22.70
CA MET A 43 -7.81 -12.66 23.59
C MET A 43 -6.82 -11.51 23.33
N ALA A 44 -5.56 -11.83 22.99
CA ALA A 44 -4.57 -10.82 22.65
C ALA A 44 -4.93 -10.11 21.33
N VAL A 45 -5.27 -10.86 20.29
CA VAL A 45 -5.73 -10.31 19.01
C VAL A 45 -6.97 -9.46 19.21
N GLU A 46 -7.98 -9.96 19.95
CA GLU A 46 -9.21 -9.22 20.25
C GLU A 46 -8.92 -7.89 20.95
N LYS A 47 -8.04 -7.88 21.95
CA LYS A 47 -7.62 -6.63 22.62
C LYS A 47 -6.96 -5.65 21.65
N VAL A 48 -6.05 -6.11 20.80
CA VAL A 48 -5.40 -5.25 19.80
C VAL A 48 -6.43 -4.69 18.82
N VAL A 49 -7.39 -5.51 18.39
CA VAL A 49 -8.48 -5.08 17.50
C VAL A 49 -9.38 -4.06 18.18
N ALA A 50 -9.76 -4.30 19.43
CA ALA A 50 -10.62 -3.41 20.20
C ALA A 50 -9.96 -2.05 20.42
N GLU A 51 -8.67 -2.03 20.79
CA GLU A 51 -7.91 -0.78 20.94
C GLU A 51 -7.77 -0.04 19.60
N LEU A 52 -7.48 -0.75 18.51
CA LEU A 52 -7.42 -0.13 17.18
C LEU A 52 -8.76 0.51 16.78
N VAL A 53 -9.88 -0.18 17.02
CA VAL A 53 -11.21 0.38 16.73
C VAL A 53 -11.50 1.58 17.62
N ARG A 54 -11.19 1.50 18.92
CA ARG A 54 -11.35 2.60 19.88
C ARG A 54 -10.55 3.83 19.45
N ASP A 55 -9.29 3.63 19.06
CA ASP A 55 -8.43 4.73 18.59
C ASP A 55 -8.95 5.32 17.27
N LEU A 56 -9.52 4.51 16.36
CA LEU A 56 -10.12 5.03 15.13
C LEU A 56 -11.44 5.79 15.36
N THR A 57 -12.24 5.43 16.37
CA THR A 57 -13.55 6.06 16.63
C THR A 57 -13.48 7.26 17.56
N ASP A 58 -12.60 7.23 18.56
CA ASP A 58 -12.61 8.18 19.67
C ASP A 58 -11.50 9.24 19.57
N SER A 59 -10.51 9.05 18.69
CA SER A 59 -9.44 10.03 18.51
C SER A 59 -9.95 11.30 17.85
N LEU A 60 -9.47 12.45 18.33
CA LEU A 60 -9.82 13.76 17.76
C LEU A 60 -9.39 13.88 16.29
N PHE A 61 -8.18 13.42 15.99
CA PHE A 61 -7.68 13.22 14.64
C PHE A 61 -7.59 11.73 14.33
N LEU A 62 -7.84 11.35 13.07
CA LEU A 62 -7.60 9.98 12.64
C LEU A 62 -6.12 9.62 12.87
N PRO A 63 -5.81 8.46 13.48
CA PRO A 63 -4.45 8.07 13.85
C PRO A 63 -3.64 7.56 12.64
N PHE A 64 -3.61 8.32 11.54
CA PHE A 64 -2.89 8.00 10.32
C PHE A 64 -1.61 8.82 10.19
N ASN A 65 -0.47 8.12 10.16
CA ASN A 65 0.83 8.76 10.01
C ASN A 65 1.25 8.80 8.52
N LEU A 66 1.04 9.95 7.88
CA LEU A 66 1.47 10.18 6.50
C LEU A 66 3.00 10.05 6.28
N LEU A 67 3.82 10.26 7.32
CA LEU A 67 5.28 10.14 7.21
C LEU A 67 5.70 8.68 7.04
N GLU A 68 5.07 7.75 7.77
CA GLU A 68 5.29 6.31 7.58
C GLU A 68 4.87 5.86 6.17
N TYR A 69 3.80 6.47 5.65
CA TYR A 69 3.36 6.22 4.29
C TYR A 69 4.38 6.71 3.25
N ALA A 70 4.96 7.89 3.47
CA ALA A 70 6.03 8.42 2.62
C ALA A 70 7.27 7.52 2.62
N VAL A 71 7.68 7.02 3.80
CA VAL A 71 8.79 6.06 3.92
C VAL A 71 8.50 4.78 3.15
N THR A 72 7.27 4.27 3.24
CA THR A 72 6.84 3.07 2.49
C THR A 72 6.92 3.29 0.98
N LEU A 73 6.42 4.43 0.49
CA LEU A 73 6.50 4.79 -0.93
C LEU A 73 7.94 4.91 -1.43
N GLN A 74 8.82 5.49 -0.60
CA GLN A 74 10.24 5.62 -0.94
C GLN A 74 10.88 4.24 -1.05
N SER A 75 10.65 3.37 -0.07
CA SER A 75 11.13 1.98 -0.09
C SER A 75 10.65 1.23 -1.33
N TYR A 76 9.41 1.44 -1.77
CA TYR A 76 8.87 0.77 -2.96
C TYR A 76 9.51 1.30 -4.23
N ALA A 77 9.73 2.61 -4.34
CA ALA A 77 10.41 3.22 -5.49
C ALA A 77 11.86 2.75 -5.61
N ASP A 78 12.59 2.70 -4.50
CA ASP A 78 13.98 2.25 -4.46
C ASP A 78 14.08 0.75 -4.80
N THR A 79 13.19 -0.07 -4.24
CA THR A 79 13.12 -1.52 -4.53
C THR A 79 12.77 -1.78 -6.00
N ALA A 80 11.85 -0.99 -6.56
CA ALA A 80 11.46 -1.05 -7.97
C ALA A 80 12.64 -0.75 -8.90
N GLN A 81 13.36 0.35 -8.67
CA GLN A 81 14.55 0.70 -9.44
C GLN A 81 15.64 -0.38 -9.32
N GLN A 82 15.91 -0.85 -8.10
CA GLN A 82 16.93 -1.86 -7.85
C GLN A 82 16.62 -3.17 -8.57
N HIS A 83 15.39 -3.67 -8.49
CA HIS A 83 15.02 -4.90 -9.19
C HIS A 83 15.06 -4.73 -10.70
N PHE A 84 14.54 -3.62 -11.24
CA PHE A 84 14.55 -3.38 -12.68
C PHE A 84 15.97 -3.32 -13.24
N THR A 85 16.86 -2.54 -12.62
CA THR A 85 18.28 -2.42 -13.06
C THR A 85 19.09 -3.70 -12.83
N THR A 86 18.73 -4.52 -11.85
CA THR A 86 19.38 -5.82 -11.62
C THR A 86 19.08 -6.79 -12.76
N VAL A 87 17.83 -6.82 -13.21
CA VAL A 87 17.43 -7.74 -14.26
C VAL A 87 17.82 -7.14 -15.63
N HIS A 88 17.56 -5.85 -15.90
CA HIS A 88 17.91 -5.14 -17.14
C HIS A 88 19.10 -4.20 -16.92
N ARG A 89 20.31 -4.70 -17.16
CA ARG A 89 21.57 -3.99 -16.85
C ARG A 89 21.84 -2.77 -17.72
N ASP A 90 21.32 -2.78 -18.95
CA ASP A 90 21.50 -1.70 -19.92
C ASP A 90 20.40 -0.62 -19.81
N ALA A 91 19.41 -0.82 -18.92
CA ALA A 91 18.36 0.13 -18.62
C ALA A 91 18.93 1.48 -18.18
N ASP A 92 18.34 2.59 -18.64
CA ASP A 92 18.59 3.87 -18.01
C ASP A 92 17.90 3.94 -16.62
N PRO A 93 18.64 4.02 -15.50
CA PRO A 93 18.03 4.14 -14.18
C PRO A 93 17.18 5.43 -14.04
N LYS A 94 17.38 6.42 -14.93
CA LYS A 94 16.66 7.70 -14.91
C LYS A 94 15.16 7.58 -15.15
N ILE A 95 14.69 6.44 -15.67
CA ILE A 95 13.25 6.17 -15.81
C ILE A 95 12.52 6.36 -14.47
N PHE A 96 13.19 6.08 -13.34
CA PHE A 96 12.62 6.18 -11.99
C PHE A 96 12.75 7.57 -11.33
N GLU A 97 13.53 8.50 -11.91
CA GLU A 97 13.73 9.85 -11.33
C GLU A 97 12.41 10.61 -11.10
N PRO A 98 11.45 10.63 -12.06
CA PRO A 98 10.16 11.31 -11.85
C PRO A 98 9.39 10.74 -10.66
N LEU A 99 9.40 9.42 -10.48
CA LEU A 99 8.72 8.74 -9.39
C LEU A 99 9.38 9.06 -8.04
N GLN A 100 10.71 9.00 -7.98
CA GLN A 100 11.46 9.36 -6.76
C GLN A 100 11.21 10.82 -6.38
N HIS A 101 11.19 11.73 -7.35
CA HIS A 101 10.87 13.13 -7.11
C HIS A 101 9.42 13.31 -6.61
N ALA A 102 8.45 12.61 -7.18
CA ALA A 102 7.06 12.65 -6.72
C ALA A 102 6.91 12.12 -5.29
N VAL A 103 7.61 11.04 -4.93
CA VAL A 103 7.63 10.51 -3.56
C VAL A 103 8.30 11.49 -2.59
N GLY A 104 9.41 12.12 -2.99
CA GLY A 104 10.08 13.15 -2.19
C GLY A 104 9.17 14.36 -1.94
N ASN A 105 8.44 14.81 -2.95
CA ASN A 105 7.44 15.87 -2.80
C ASN A 105 6.29 15.42 -1.87
N PHE A 106 5.80 14.19 -2.01
CA PHE A 106 4.80 13.63 -1.09
C PHE A 106 5.28 13.66 0.36
N ALA A 107 6.53 13.27 0.62
CA ALA A 107 7.12 13.29 1.96
C ALA A 107 7.18 14.70 2.55
N LEU A 108 7.58 15.69 1.74
CA LEU A 108 7.57 17.09 2.14
C LEU A 108 6.16 17.57 2.49
N ARG A 109 5.16 17.28 1.64
CA ARG A 109 3.76 17.68 1.90
C ARG A 109 3.16 16.98 3.09
N ALA A 110 3.51 15.73 3.35
CA ALA A 110 3.12 15.00 4.54
C ALA A 110 3.67 15.65 5.81
N ALA A 111 4.92 16.13 5.79
CA ALA A 111 5.52 16.87 6.91
C ALA A 111 4.83 18.23 7.13
N GLU A 112 4.58 18.99 6.06
CA GLU A 112 3.82 20.24 6.12
C GLU A 112 2.39 20.03 6.63
N PHE A 113 1.75 18.92 6.26
CA PHE A 113 0.43 18.53 6.74
C PHE A 113 0.43 18.30 8.25
N HIS A 114 1.33 17.47 8.78
CA HIS A 114 1.40 17.19 10.22
C HIS A 114 1.79 18.43 11.02
N HIS A 115 2.68 19.27 10.50
CA HIS A 115 2.98 20.54 11.15
C HIS A 115 1.74 21.45 11.28
N ARG A 116 0.90 21.52 10.24
CA ARG A 116 -0.38 22.27 10.28
C ARG A 116 -1.37 21.64 11.26
N GLN A 117 -1.43 20.31 11.32
CA GLN A 117 -2.25 19.59 12.30
C GLN A 117 -1.84 19.94 13.74
N ASP A 118 -0.54 20.02 14.02
CA ASP A 118 -0.01 20.30 15.35
C ASP A 118 -0.32 21.72 15.87
N ILE A 119 -0.40 22.70 14.97
CA ILE A 119 -0.67 24.11 15.31
C ILE A 119 -2.15 24.50 15.17
N LEU A 120 -3.03 23.55 14.85
CA LEU A 120 -4.44 23.78 14.58
C LEU A 120 -5.20 24.22 15.85
N ASP A 121 -6.15 25.16 15.72
CA ASP A 121 -7.04 25.50 16.83
C ASP A 121 -8.07 24.38 17.06
N LEU A 122 -7.88 23.62 18.13
CA LEU A 122 -8.74 22.50 18.50
C LEU A 122 -10.15 22.93 18.97
N ARG A 123 -10.40 24.23 19.10
CA ARG A 123 -11.74 24.77 19.43
C ARG A 123 -12.63 24.89 18.21
N ASP A 124 -12.06 24.87 17.00
CA ASP A 124 -12.82 24.90 15.76
C ASP A 124 -13.09 23.47 15.25
N PRO A 125 -14.32 22.94 15.41
CA PRO A 125 -14.64 21.60 14.94
C PRO A 125 -14.59 21.48 13.40
N MET A 126 -14.76 22.59 12.67
CA MET A 126 -14.69 22.57 11.20
C MET A 126 -13.24 22.38 10.74
N ALA A 127 -12.29 23.09 11.36
CA ALA A 127 -10.87 22.92 11.09
C ALA A 127 -10.41 21.47 11.34
N ILE A 128 -10.82 20.87 12.47
CA ILE A 128 -10.53 19.47 12.79
C ILE A 128 -11.11 18.53 11.72
N ARG A 129 -12.35 18.78 11.30
CA ARG A 129 -13.02 17.97 10.28
C ARG A 129 -12.30 18.02 8.94
N ILE A 130 -11.84 19.18 8.49
CA ILE A 130 -11.10 19.33 7.22
C ILE A 130 -9.83 18.47 7.24
N VAL A 131 -9.07 18.50 8.34
CA VAL A 131 -7.86 17.67 8.50
C VAL A 131 -8.20 16.17 8.44
N ASN A 132 -9.25 15.74 9.15
CA ASN A 132 -9.70 14.35 9.11
C ASN A 132 -10.20 13.91 7.73
N ASP A 133 -10.92 14.78 7.02
CA ASP A 133 -11.38 14.51 5.66
C ASP A 133 -10.17 14.37 4.71
N GLN A 134 -9.12 15.19 4.86
CA GLN A 134 -7.88 15.02 4.09
C GLN A 134 -7.20 13.68 4.36
N LEU A 135 -7.08 13.27 5.63
CA LEU A 135 -6.52 11.96 6.01
C LEU A 135 -7.33 10.79 5.43
N LEU A 136 -8.66 10.88 5.48
CA LEU A 136 -9.56 9.85 4.97
C LEU A 136 -9.53 9.76 3.44
N LEU A 137 -9.54 10.90 2.76
CA LEU A 137 -9.60 10.98 1.30
C LEU A 137 -8.26 10.64 0.65
N LEU A 138 -7.14 10.78 1.36
CA LEU A 138 -5.82 10.44 0.82
C LEU A 138 -5.73 8.99 0.35
N GLU A 139 -6.19 8.03 1.17
CA GLU A 139 -6.16 6.61 0.76
C GLU A 139 -7.04 6.38 -0.48
N ARG A 140 -8.13 7.16 -0.64
CA ARG A 140 -8.97 7.09 -1.83
C ARG A 140 -8.29 7.67 -3.08
N ALA A 141 -7.33 8.59 -2.94
CA ALA A 141 -6.56 9.08 -4.08
C ALA A 141 -5.72 7.96 -4.74
N PHE A 142 -5.40 6.90 -3.99
CA PHE A 142 -4.73 5.70 -4.51
C PHE A 142 -5.70 4.63 -5.05
N LEU A 143 -7.02 4.87 -4.96
CA LEU A 143 -8.05 4.08 -5.63
C LEU A 143 -8.29 4.66 -7.02
N ARG A 144 -7.93 3.90 -8.06
CA ARG A 144 -8.20 4.17 -9.48
C ARG A 144 -8.27 5.64 -9.90
N SER A 145 -7.10 6.21 -10.16
CA SER A 145 -6.97 7.31 -11.10
C SER A 145 -5.89 6.95 -12.11
N CYS A 146 -6.21 6.03 -13.03
CA CYS A 146 -5.34 5.73 -14.17
C CYS A 146 -6.11 6.02 -15.46
N PRO A 147 -5.77 7.09 -16.18
CA PRO A 147 -6.40 7.40 -17.47
C PRO A 147 -6.08 6.36 -18.56
N ASN A 148 -4.96 5.62 -18.45
CA ASN A 148 -4.38 4.85 -19.56
C ASN A 148 -4.32 3.31 -19.39
N GLN A 149 -5.22 2.70 -18.60
CA GLN A 149 -5.36 1.22 -18.46
C GLN A 149 -4.20 0.44 -17.78
N CYS A 150 -3.55 0.95 -16.73
CA CYS A 150 -2.24 0.40 -16.36
C CYS A 150 -2.12 -0.85 -15.47
N PHE A 151 -3.20 -1.49 -15.02
CA PHE A 151 -3.06 -2.43 -13.87
C PHE A 151 -3.58 -3.85 -14.07
N SER A 152 -4.03 -4.23 -15.27
CA SER A 152 -4.33 -5.64 -15.53
C SER A 152 -4.21 -6.01 -17.01
N LEU A 153 -3.34 -6.99 -17.27
CA LEU A 153 -3.27 -7.74 -18.53
C LEU A 153 -4.62 -8.39 -18.88
N GLU A 154 -5.52 -8.60 -17.90
CA GLU A 154 -6.82 -9.22 -18.11
C GLU A 154 -8.01 -8.28 -17.79
N PRO A 155 -9.05 -8.25 -18.65
CA PRO A 155 -10.26 -7.45 -18.44
C PRO A 155 -11.04 -7.78 -17.16
N ALA A 156 -10.97 -9.02 -16.67
CA ALA A 156 -11.75 -9.49 -15.52
C ALA A 156 -11.28 -8.90 -14.19
N ASP A 157 -9.97 -8.74 -14.00
CA ASP A 157 -9.39 -8.20 -12.77
C ASP A 157 -9.52 -6.68 -12.70
N LYS A 158 -9.82 -6.03 -13.83
CA LYS A 158 -10.08 -4.59 -13.86
C LYS A 158 -11.13 -4.22 -12.82
N ALA A 159 -12.18 -4.99 -12.55
CA ALA A 159 -13.21 -4.55 -11.61
C ALA A 159 -12.79 -4.58 -10.11
N ARG A 160 -11.87 -5.47 -9.72
CA ARG A 160 -11.64 -5.83 -8.31
C ARG A 160 -10.39 -5.19 -7.69
N ASP A 161 -9.35 -5.01 -8.49
CA ASP A 161 -8.05 -4.55 -8.01
C ASP A 161 -7.88 -3.07 -8.34
N GLN A 162 -8.16 -2.22 -7.35
CA GLN A 162 -8.29 -0.78 -7.56
C GLN A 162 -7.20 0.04 -6.87
N HIS A 163 -6.47 -0.55 -5.92
CA HIS A 163 -5.50 0.17 -5.11
C HIS A 163 -4.08 0.03 -5.66
N VAL A 164 -3.47 1.14 -6.05
CA VAL A 164 -2.16 1.15 -6.74
C VAL A 164 -1.03 0.52 -5.91
N ILE A 165 -1.01 0.81 -4.61
CA ILE A 165 0.08 0.38 -3.70
C ILE A 165 -0.22 -0.95 -2.98
N ALA A 166 -1.48 -1.22 -2.65
CA ALA A 166 -1.88 -2.29 -1.72
C ALA A 166 -2.60 -3.47 -2.39
N THR A 167 -2.74 -3.47 -3.73
CA THR A 167 -3.22 -4.65 -4.46
C THR A 167 -2.17 -5.77 -4.36
N PRO A 168 -2.53 -7.04 -4.13
CA PRO A 168 -1.54 -8.12 -4.18
C PRO A 168 -0.99 -8.28 -5.61
N GLY A 169 0.33 -8.42 -5.75
CA GLY A 169 0.95 -8.77 -7.04
C GLY A 169 0.47 -10.14 -7.51
N LYS A 170 0.27 -10.31 -8.82
CA LYS A 170 -0.26 -11.56 -9.40
C LYS A 170 0.80 -12.66 -9.42
N SER A 171 2.03 -12.30 -9.75
CA SER A 171 3.13 -13.26 -9.92
C SER A 171 3.65 -13.78 -8.58
N TYR A 172 3.86 -12.86 -7.63
CA TYR A 172 4.36 -13.19 -6.29
C TYR A 172 3.58 -12.45 -5.21
N PRO A 173 2.37 -12.92 -4.83
CA PRO A 173 1.51 -12.23 -3.86
C PRO A 173 2.15 -12.03 -2.49
N GLN A 174 3.13 -12.86 -2.13
CA GLN A 174 3.90 -12.74 -0.89
C GLN A 174 4.93 -11.60 -0.88
N LEU A 175 5.28 -11.03 -2.03
CA LEU A 175 6.18 -9.87 -2.12
C LEU A 175 5.36 -8.58 -2.03
N ASN A 176 5.45 -7.91 -0.88
CA ASN A 176 4.71 -6.69 -0.57
C ASN A 176 5.62 -5.49 -0.31
N ASN A 177 6.85 -5.49 -0.84
CA ASN A 177 7.85 -4.44 -0.65
C ASN A 177 8.11 -3.59 -1.91
N ILE A 178 7.30 -3.77 -2.94
CA ILE A 178 7.43 -3.16 -4.26
C ILE A 178 6.03 -2.90 -4.83
N PHE A 179 5.92 -1.93 -5.74
CA PHE A 179 4.68 -1.71 -6.48
C PHE A 179 4.25 -2.99 -7.21
N PRO A 180 3.02 -3.49 -6.98
CA PRO A 180 2.54 -4.75 -7.55
C PRO A 180 2.63 -4.82 -9.07
N SER A 181 2.33 -3.72 -9.75
CA SER A 181 2.39 -3.65 -11.22
C SER A 181 3.82 -3.68 -11.75
N VAL A 182 4.76 -3.03 -11.08
CA VAL A 182 6.19 -3.12 -11.42
C VAL A 182 6.67 -4.55 -11.23
N LEU A 183 6.31 -5.19 -10.11
CA LEU A 183 6.68 -6.57 -9.83
C LEU A 183 6.13 -7.53 -10.89
N ASP A 184 4.86 -7.37 -11.27
CA ASP A 184 4.23 -8.22 -12.28
C ASP A 184 4.88 -8.03 -13.66
N LEU A 185 5.27 -6.81 -14.03
CA LEU A 185 6.00 -6.52 -15.27
C LEU A 185 7.42 -7.11 -15.27
N ILE A 186 8.14 -7.01 -14.15
CA ILE A 186 9.47 -7.64 -14.01
C ILE A 186 9.33 -9.17 -14.06
N ALA A 187 8.31 -9.72 -13.42
CA ALA A 187 8.06 -11.16 -13.41
C ALA A 187 7.66 -11.68 -14.80
N SER A 188 6.83 -10.96 -15.55
CA SER A 188 6.47 -11.35 -16.92
C SER A 188 7.69 -11.43 -17.82
N TRP A 189 8.62 -10.48 -17.65
CA TRP A 189 9.88 -10.51 -18.38
C TRP A 189 10.76 -11.71 -18.05
N LEU A 190 10.87 -12.06 -16.76
CA LEU A 190 11.62 -13.24 -16.32
C LEU A 190 11.03 -14.55 -16.88
N THR A 191 9.73 -14.59 -17.18
CA THR A 191 9.05 -15.77 -17.72
C THR A 191 9.14 -15.91 -19.24
N ASP A 192 9.21 -14.81 -20.00
CA ASP A 192 9.29 -14.85 -21.46
C ASP A 192 10.39 -13.92 -22.00
N PRO A 193 11.67 -14.38 -22.01
CA PRO A 193 12.81 -13.57 -22.43
C PRO A 193 12.89 -13.34 -23.96
N LEU A 194 11.88 -13.74 -24.73
CA LEU A 194 11.78 -13.52 -26.17
C LEU A 194 11.09 -12.19 -26.53
N GLU A 195 10.47 -11.52 -25.55
CA GLU A 195 9.92 -10.17 -25.72
C GLU A 195 11.08 -9.15 -25.85
N TYR A 196 11.00 -8.23 -26.81
CA TYR A 196 12.07 -7.28 -27.10
C TYR A 196 12.26 -6.32 -25.92
N ASP A 197 13.50 -6.12 -25.47
CA ASP A 197 13.84 -5.23 -24.35
C ASP A 197 13.25 -3.81 -24.50
N GLU A 198 13.21 -3.27 -25.73
CA GLU A 198 12.62 -1.96 -26.03
C GLU A 198 11.11 -1.86 -25.68
N GLU A 199 10.36 -2.95 -25.85
CA GLU A 199 8.92 -2.96 -25.55
C GLU A 199 8.67 -2.94 -24.04
N ILE A 200 9.51 -3.63 -23.28
CA ILE A 200 9.42 -3.71 -21.83
C ILE A 200 9.86 -2.39 -21.19
N GLU A 201 10.92 -1.76 -21.71
CA GLU A 201 11.35 -0.44 -21.27
C GLU A 201 10.26 0.62 -21.53
N ALA A 202 9.60 0.58 -22.69
CA ALA A 202 8.48 1.46 -22.99
C ALA A 202 7.30 1.25 -22.04
N ARG A 203 6.94 -0.02 -21.76
CA ARG A 203 5.88 -0.36 -20.79
C ARG A 203 6.24 0.08 -19.37
N MET A 204 7.48 -0.12 -18.94
CA MET A 204 7.97 0.33 -17.64
C MET A 204 7.89 1.85 -17.55
N THR A 205 8.33 2.58 -18.57
CA THR A 205 8.28 4.04 -18.60
C THR A 205 6.85 4.57 -18.46
N LEU A 206 5.89 3.98 -19.17
CA LEU A 206 4.48 4.34 -19.07
C LEU A 206 3.92 4.06 -17.68
N LEU A 207 4.26 2.90 -17.10
CA LEU A 207 3.84 2.52 -15.76
C LEU A 207 4.40 3.47 -14.69
N ILE A 208 5.67 3.86 -14.81
CA ILE A 208 6.30 4.81 -13.90
C ILE A 208 5.69 6.21 -14.05
N HIS A 209 5.37 6.63 -15.27
CA HIS A 209 4.63 7.86 -15.51
C HIS A 209 3.27 7.85 -14.79
N ASP A 210 2.48 6.77 -14.94
CA ASP A 210 1.17 6.65 -14.30
C ASP A 210 1.27 6.62 -12.76
N LEU A 211 2.26 5.91 -12.19
CA LEU A 211 2.52 5.95 -10.75
C LEU A 211 2.88 7.36 -10.26
N THR A 212 3.67 8.08 -11.05
CA THR A 212 4.05 9.47 -10.76
C THR A 212 2.83 10.39 -10.76
N GLU A 213 1.94 10.25 -11.75
CA GLU A 213 0.68 11.02 -11.84
C GLU A 213 -0.23 10.74 -10.64
N ILE A 214 -0.34 9.49 -10.22
CA ILE A 214 -1.16 9.10 -9.06
C ILE A 214 -0.62 9.71 -7.78
N ILE A 215 0.69 9.56 -7.53
CA ILE A 215 1.33 10.09 -6.31
C ILE A 215 1.25 11.61 -6.29
N THR A 216 1.45 12.27 -7.43
CA THR A 216 1.33 13.74 -7.51
C THR A 216 -0.11 14.21 -7.27
N THR A 217 -1.12 13.50 -7.79
CA THR A 217 -2.54 13.77 -7.52
C THR A 217 -2.87 13.57 -6.03
N ALA A 218 -2.40 12.48 -5.43
CA ALA A 218 -2.56 12.23 -4.00
C ALA A 218 -1.86 13.32 -3.16
N THR A 219 -0.66 13.76 -3.58
CA THR A 219 0.09 14.84 -2.94
C THR A 219 -0.68 16.16 -3.00
N ALA A 220 -1.38 16.44 -4.10
CA ALA A 220 -2.19 17.64 -4.25
C ALA A 220 -3.36 17.69 -3.25
N SER A 221 -3.92 16.52 -2.87
CA SER A 221 -4.99 16.46 -1.85
C SER A 221 -4.56 16.93 -0.46
N LEU A 222 -3.25 16.92 -0.19
CA LEU A 222 -2.66 17.39 1.06
C LEU A 222 -2.41 18.90 1.08
N GLN A 223 -2.65 19.63 -0.01
CA GLN A 223 -2.43 21.08 -0.05
C GLN A 223 -3.40 21.84 0.87
N VAL A 224 -3.08 23.09 1.16
CA VAL A 224 -3.94 23.98 1.94
C VAL A 224 -5.22 24.21 1.14
N VAL A 225 -6.36 23.85 1.71
CA VAL A 225 -7.65 24.35 1.23
C VAL A 225 -7.74 25.78 1.72
N GLU A 226 -7.35 26.75 0.88
CA GLU A 226 -7.68 28.14 1.15
C GLU A 226 -9.21 28.25 1.20
N SER A 227 -9.71 28.75 2.32
CA SER A 227 -11.11 28.71 2.76
C SER A 227 -12.15 29.08 1.69
N PHE A 228 -13.32 28.45 1.78
CA PHE A 228 -14.56 28.84 1.10
C PHE A 228 -15.05 30.24 1.48
#